data_AF-A0A951Z923-F1
#
_entry.id   AF-A0A951Z923-F1
#
_cell.length_a   1.000
_cell.length_b   1.000
_cell.length_c   1.000
_cell.angle_alpha   90.00
_cell.angle_beta   90.00
_cell.angle_gamma   90.00
#
_symmetry.space_group_name_H-M   'P 1'
#
loop_
_entity.id
_entity.type
_entity.pdbx_description
1 polymer ?
#
loop_
_entity_poly.entity_id
_entity_poly.type
_entity_poly.pdbx_seq_one_letter_code
_entity_poly.pdbx_strand_id
1 'polypeptide(L)'
;MPLRATPISHRSARRNSAGEMLAPLGRMYLWFPSEQAMAKTVGLLRQHTLDFESTDGDSLVVDVEWSVLRDIVGPMRRLLTHAEAEETRVLYKPAGGSLSVRDFPTVKSYAQFALVSQSTWLRELLDARRYTSVLQPI
;
A
#
# COMPACT_ATOMS: atom_id res chain seq x y z
N MET A 1 -2.87 0.30 24.48
CA MET A 1 -2.39 1.69 24.28
C MET A 1 -3.30 2.33 23.26
N PRO A 2 -3.96 3.47 23.52
CA PRO A 2 -4.85 4.06 22.53
C PRO A 2 -4.04 4.54 21.31
N LEU A 3 -4.44 4.11 20.12
CA LEU A 3 -3.91 4.58 18.85
C LEU A 3 -4.34 6.04 18.66
N ARG A 4 -3.43 6.99 18.88
CA ARG A 4 -3.67 8.40 18.57
C ARG A 4 -3.82 8.56 17.05
N ALA A 5 -4.91 9.18 16.62
CA ALA A 5 -5.04 9.72 15.27
C ALA A 5 -3.86 10.67 15.02
N THR A 6 -3.02 10.33 14.05
CA THR A 6 -1.88 11.15 13.66
C THR A 6 -2.32 11.91 12.40
N PRO A 7 -2.35 13.25 12.41
CA PRO A 7 -2.69 13.99 11.20
C PRO A 7 -1.64 13.71 10.12
N ILE A 8 -2.08 13.48 8.87
CA ILE A 8 -1.17 13.28 7.74
C ILE A 8 -0.34 14.55 7.56
N SER A 9 0.92 14.52 8.00
CA SER A 9 1.92 15.42 7.47
C SER A 9 2.39 14.78 6.16
N HIS A 10 2.27 15.45 5.02
CA HIS A 10 2.69 14.92 3.72
C HIS A 10 4.24 14.83 3.64
N ARG A 11 4.86 14.00 4.48
CA ARG A 11 6.31 13.79 4.53
C ARG A 11 6.79 12.73 3.55
N SER A 12 5.87 11.96 2.96
CA SER A 12 6.16 10.84 2.06
C SER A 12 6.21 11.20 0.56
N ALA A 13 5.83 12.42 0.15
CA ALA A 13 5.90 12.82 -1.26
C ALA A 13 7.20 13.56 -1.57
N ARG A 14 7.93 13.14 -2.61
CA ARG A 14 8.99 13.98 -3.18
C ARG A 14 8.40 15.30 -3.66
N ARG A 15 8.87 16.42 -3.11
CA ARG A 15 8.53 17.77 -3.55
C ARG A 15 9.61 18.32 -4.48
N ASN A 16 9.21 19.11 -5.48
CA ASN A 16 10.16 19.89 -6.27
C ASN A 16 10.73 21.05 -5.44
N SER A 17 11.68 21.79 -5.99
CA SER A 17 12.28 22.97 -5.34
C SER A 17 11.28 24.10 -5.06
N ALA A 18 10.11 24.08 -5.70
CA ALA A 18 8.99 25.00 -5.46
C ALA A 18 8.02 24.50 -4.37
N GLY A 19 8.27 23.33 -3.77
CA GLY A 19 7.42 22.75 -2.73
C GLY A 19 6.19 21.99 -3.25
N GLU A 20 6.05 21.84 -4.56
CA GLU A 20 4.95 21.12 -5.20
C GLU A 20 5.22 19.61 -5.24
N MET A 21 4.19 18.79 -5.12
CA MET A 21 4.33 17.33 -5.24
C MET A 21 4.69 16.93 -6.67
N LEU A 22 5.76 16.14 -6.83
CA LEU A 22 6.21 15.65 -8.14
C LEU A 22 5.26 14.60 -8.75
N ALA A 23 4.48 13.91 -7.92
CA ALA A 23 3.39 13.02 -8.34
C ALA A 23 2.33 12.94 -7.22
N PRO A 24 1.03 12.78 -7.55
CA PRO A 24 0.01 12.51 -6.55
C PRO A 24 0.32 11.20 -5.82
N LEU A 25 0.24 11.21 -4.49
CA LEU A 25 0.37 9.99 -3.68
C LEU A 25 -0.84 9.10 -3.96
N GLY A 26 -0.59 7.79 -4.07
CA GLY A 26 -1.67 6.82 -4.04
C GLY A 26 -2.26 6.75 -2.64
N ARG A 27 -3.56 6.45 -2.53
CA ARG A 27 -4.23 6.31 -1.23
C ARG A 27 -4.67 4.87 -1.03
N MET A 28 -4.27 4.28 0.08
CA MET A 28 -4.63 2.93 0.49
C MET A 28 -5.58 2.98 1.68
N TYR A 29 -6.70 2.29 1.56
CA TYR A 29 -7.67 2.07 2.62
C TYR A 29 -7.58 0.62 3.08
N LEU A 30 -7.52 0.41 4.40
CA LEU A 30 -7.39 -0.88 5.03
C LEU A 30 -8.48 -1.02 6.10
N TRP A 31 -9.18 -2.15 6.10
CA TRP A 31 -10.12 -2.54 7.15
C TRP A 31 -9.71 -3.90 7.68
N PHE A 32 -9.46 -3.97 8.98
CA PHE A 32 -8.90 -5.14 9.65
C PHE A 32 -10.00 -5.95 10.34
N PRO A 33 -9.83 -7.27 10.48
CA PRO A 33 -10.74 -8.11 11.26
C PRO A 33 -10.57 -7.92 12.78
N SER A 34 -9.48 -7.30 13.23
CA SER A 34 -9.20 -7.06 14.64
C SER A 34 -8.21 -5.91 14.88
N GLU A 35 -8.30 -5.30 16.06
CA GLU A 35 -7.34 -4.32 16.55
C GLU A 35 -5.90 -4.85 16.54
N GLN A 36 -5.70 -6.14 16.80
CA GLN A 36 -4.36 -6.75 16.81
C GLN A 36 -3.74 -6.78 15.40
N ALA A 37 -4.52 -7.12 14.38
CA ALA A 37 -4.07 -7.08 12.98
C ALA A 37 -3.74 -5.64 12.55
N MET A 38 -4.56 -4.68 12.97
CA MET A 38 -4.31 -3.26 12.75
C MET A 38 -3.03 -2.80 13.44
N ALA A 39 -2.82 -3.14 14.72
CA ALA A 39 -1.66 -2.73 15.51
C ALA A 39 -0.33 -3.27 14.94
N LYS A 40 -0.32 -4.51 14.43
CA LYS A 40 0.82 -5.07 13.68
C LYS A 40 1.14 -4.17 12.48
N THR A 41 0.12 -3.86 11.69
CA THR A 41 0.26 -3.04 10.48
C THR A 41 0.75 -1.62 10.80
N VAL A 42 0.22 -0.99 11.85
CA VAL A 42 0.72 0.29 12.37
C VAL A 42 2.21 0.21 12.73
N GLY A 43 2.64 -0.86 13.38
CA GLY A 43 4.05 -1.09 13.70
C GLY A 43 4.94 -1.08 12.45
N LEU A 44 4.51 -1.76 11.39
CA LEU A 44 5.21 -1.77 10.10
C LEU A 44 5.22 -0.38 9.44
N LEU A 45 4.07 0.31 9.38
CA LEU A 45 3.99 1.64 8.78
C LEU A 45 4.95 2.63 9.47
N ARG A 46 5.04 2.57 10.81
CA ARG A 46 6.00 3.37 11.58
C ARG A 46 7.45 3.03 11.27
N GLN A 47 7.80 1.75 11.09
CA GLN A 47 9.16 1.34 10.70
C GLN A 47 9.56 1.92 9.33
N HIS A 48 8.60 2.07 8.43
CA HIS A 48 8.81 2.69 7.11
C HIS A 48 8.60 4.23 7.11
N THR A 49 8.38 4.85 8.28
CA THR A 49 8.11 6.29 8.42
C THR A 49 6.93 6.75 7.54
N LEU A 50 5.92 5.89 7.40
CA LEU A 50 4.70 6.21 6.67
C LEU A 50 3.66 6.82 7.61
N ASP A 51 3.12 7.96 7.19
CA ASP A 51 2.00 8.61 7.85
C ASP A 51 0.69 7.86 7.55
N PHE A 52 -0.18 7.77 8.55
CA PHE A 52 -1.47 7.11 8.42
C PHE A 52 -2.51 7.74 9.34
N GLU A 53 -3.77 7.67 8.93
CA GLU A 53 -4.94 8.04 9.73
C GLU A 53 -5.62 6.78 10.23
N SER A 54 -5.94 6.75 11.52
CA SER A 54 -6.91 5.79 12.05
C SER A 54 -8.29 6.39 11.90
N THR A 55 -9.18 5.69 11.23
CA THR A 55 -10.61 6.03 11.16
C THR A 55 -11.39 5.23 12.19
N ASP A 56 -12.69 5.52 12.36
CA ASP A 56 -13.55 4.76 13.27
C ASP A 56 -13.66 3.29 12.84
N GLY A 57 -13.61 2.38 13.81
CA GLY A 57 -13.46 0.94 13.56
C GLY A 57 -12.02 0.57 13.20
N ASP A 58 -11.66 -0.71 13.26
CA ASP A 58 -10.30 -1.21 13.00
C ASP A 58 -9.87 -0.95 11.55
N SER A 59 -9.48 0.28 11.23
CA SER A 59 -9.31 0.78 9.87
C SER A 59 -8.25 1.88 9.77
N LEU A 60 -7.51 1.86 8.67
CA LEU A 60 -6.42 2.78 8.40
C LEU A 60 -6.51 3.35 6.98
N VAL A 61 -6.13 4.63 6.87
CA VAL A 61 -5.91 5.30 5.59
C VAL A 61 -4.44 5.69 5.50
N VAL A 62 -3.79 5.34 4.39
CA VAL A 62 -2.34 5.56 4.17
C VAL A 62 -2.13 6.22 2.83
N ASP A 63 -1.48 7.39 2.82
CA ASP A 63 -1.00 8.03 1.60
C ASP A 63 0.43 7.54 1.29
N VAL A 64 0.59 6.83 0.17
CA VAL A 64 1.81 6.07 -0.14
C VAL A 64 2.18 6.16 -1.63
N GLU A 65 3.45 6.44 -1.90
CA GLU A 65 4.02 6.37 -3.25
C GLU A 65 4.02 4.92 -3.75
N TRP A 66 3.85 4.71 -5.05
CA TRP A 66 3.85 3.37 -5.66
C TRP A 66 5.13 2.57 -5.35
N SER A 67 6.29 3.24 -5.37
CA SER A 67 7.59 2.64 -5.02
C SER A 67 7.63 2.11 -3.59
N VAL A 68 7.12 2.89 -2.64
CA VAL A 68 7.10 2.52 -1.22
C VAL A 68 6.05 1.46 -0.95
N LEU A 69 4.89 1.55 -1.62
CA LEU A 69 3.85 0.53 -1.56
C LEU A 69 4.43 -0.85 -1.93
N ARG A 70 5.28 -0.89 -2.96
CA ARG A 70 5.97 -2.12 -3.36
C ARG A 70 6.79 -2.74 -2.25
N ASP A 71 7.48 -1.91 -1.49
CA ASP A 71 8.38 -2.36 -0.45
C ASP A 71 7.63 -2.83 0.80
N ILE A 72 6.41 -2.34 1.05
CA ILE A 72 5.61 -2.71 2.23
C ILE A 72 4.64 -3.88 2.02
N VAL A 73 4.23 -4.16 0.77
CA VAL A 73 3.17 -5.17 0.52
C VAL A 73 3.59 -6.57 0.96
N GLY A 74 4.80 -6.98 0.57
CA GLY A 74 5.38 -8.29 0.93
C GLY A 74 5.57 -8.45 2.44
N PRO A 75 6.27 -7.52 3.13
CA PRO A 75 6.40 -7.52 4.58
C PRO A 75 5.05 -7.58 5.32
N MET A 76 4.06 -6.79 4.90
CA MET A 76 2.74 -6.80 5.55
C MET A 76 2.02 -8.15 5.36
N ARG A 77 2.14 -8.81 4.19
CA ARG A 77 1.58 -10.17 3.99
C ARG A 77 2.23 -11.21 4.89
N ARG A 78 3.51 -11.06 5.23
CA ARG A 78 4.22 -11.96 6.17
C ARG A 78 3.91 -11.66 7.63
N LEU A 79 3.57 -10.40 7.92
CA LEU A 79 3.25 -9.94 9.27
C LEU A 79 1.86 -10.39 9.73
N LEU A 80 0.90 -10.38 8.81
CA LEU A 80 -0.45 -10.89 9.06
C LEU A 80 -0.46 -12.42 8.96
N THR A 81 -1.24 -13.06 9.82
CA THR A 81 -1.59 -14.47 9.64
C THR A 81 -2.36 -14.67 8.34
N HIS A 82 -2.47 -15.91 7.87
CA HIS A 82 -3.24 -16.22 6.68
C HIS A 82 -4.70 -15.74 6.82
N ALA A 83 -5.37 -16.07 7.92
CA ALA A 83 -6.74 -15.63 8.19
C ALA A 83 -6.86 -14.11 8.23
N GLU A 84 -6.00 -13.43 9.00
CA GLU A 84 -6.00 -11.97 9.09
C GLU A 84 -5.89 -11.32 7.71
N ALA A 85 -5.01 -11.82 6.83
CA ALA A 85 -4.83 -11.25 5.51
C ALA A 85 -5.90 -11.65 4.49
N GLU A 86 -6.62 -12.77 4.67
CA GLU A 86 -7.82 -13.07 3.88
C GLU A 86 -9.03 -12.23 4.29
N GLU A 87 -9.12 -11.85 5.57
CA GLU A 87 -10.22 -11.07 6.11
C GLU A 87 -9.99 -9.56 6.02
N THR A 88 -8.73 -9.11 6.07
CA THR A 88 -8.38 -7.70 5.89
C THR A 88 -8.82 -7.24 4.50
N ARG A 89 -9.66 -6.21 4.45
CA ARG A 89 -10.14 -5.61 3.20
C ARG A 89 -9.22 -4.46 2.83
N VAL A 90 -8.90 -4.37 1.54
CA VAL A 90 -8.03 -3.32 1.02
C VAL A 90 -8.59 -2.73 -0.26
N LEU A 91 -8.43 -1.41 -0.37
CA LEU A 91 -8.65 -0.64 -1.59
C LEU A 91 -7.45 0.27 -1.80
N TYR A 92 -6.86 0.23 -3.00
CA TYR A 92 -5.80 1.14 -3.38
C TYR A 92 -6.25 2.00 -4.56
N LYS A 93 -6.13 3.33 -4.41
CA LYS A 93 -6.42 4.33 -5.43
C LYS A 93 -5.09 4.96 -5.88
N PRO A 94 -4.53 4.59 -7.04
CA PRO A 94 -3.23 5.10 -7.49
C PRO A 94 -3.19 6.62 -7.65
N ALA A 95 -4.31 7.23 -8.06
CA ALA A 95 -4.44 8.69 -8.18
C ALA A 95 -4.81 9.39 -6.86
N GLY A 96 -4.86 8.64 -5.75
CA GLY A 96 -5.35 9.13 -4.46
C GLY A 96 -6.85 9.39 -4.43
N GLY A 97 -7.26 10.35 -3.60
CA GLY A 97 -8.65 10.81 -3.48
C GLY A 97 -9.48 10.06 -2.44
N SER A 98 -10.65 10.60 -2.10
CA SER A 98 -11.54 10.05 -1.07
C SER A 98 -12.25 8.77 -1.52
N LEU A 99 -12.71 7.99 -0.54
CA LEU A 99 -13.55 6.82 -0.75
C LEU A 99 -14.92 7.23 -1.30
N SER A 100 -15.40 6.52 -2.31
CA SER A 100 -16.73 6.70 -2.88
C SER A 100 -17.48 5.37 -2.99
N VAL A 101 -18.82 5.43 -3.10
CA VAL A 101 -19.66 4.23 -3.26
C VAL A 101 -19.26 3.41 -4.50
N ARG A 102 -18.72 4.07 -5.53
CA ARG A 102 -18.27 3.42 -6.78
C ARG A 102 -17.01 2.56 -6.60
N ASP A 103 -16.26 2.77 -5.52
CA ASP A 103 -15.01 2.05 -5.27
C ASP A 103 -15.25 0.68 -4.59
N PHE A 104 -16.40 0.47 -3.94
CA PHE A 104 -16.71 -0.76 -3.20
C PHE A 104 -16.54 -2.06 -3.99
N PRO A 105 -16.94 -2.17 -5.28
CA PRO A 105 -16.73 -3.38 -6.07
C PRO A 105 -15.25 -3.74 -6.29
N THR A 106 -14.33 -2.81 -6.07
CA THR A 106 -12.89 -3.02 -6.27
C THR A 106 -12.14 -3.39 -4.99
N VAL A 107 -12.83 -3.42 -3.85
CA VAL A 107 -12.30 -3.87 -2.57
C VAL A 107 -11.97 -5.37 -2.64
N LYS A 108 -10.79 -5.76 -2.16
CA LYS A 108 -10.31 -7.15 -2.17
C LYS A 108 -9.79 -7.56 -0.81
N SER A 109 -9.54 -8.86 -0.60
CA SER A 109 -8.72 -9.27 0.54
C SER A 109 -7.28 -8.77 0.37
N TYR A 110 -6.60 -8.51 1.47
CA TYR A 110 -5.19 -8.13 1.45
C TYR A 110 -4.33 -9.21 0.77
N ALA A 111 -4.67 -10.49 0.98
CA ALA A 111 -4.08 -11.62 0.27
C ALA A 111 -4.15 -11.50 -1.25
N GLN A 112 -5.35 -11.27 -1.79
CA GLN A 112 -5.58 -11.12 -3.22
C GLN A 112 -4.86 -9.89 -3.77
N PHE A 113 -4.92 -8.78 -3.04
CA PHE A 113 -4.23 -7.55 -3.40
C PHE A 113 -2.72 -7.74 -3.46
N ALA A 114 -2.12 -8.42 -2.48
CA ALA A 114 -0.69 -8.68 -2.45
C ALA A 114 -0.26 -9.56 -3.64
N LEU A 115 -1.04 -10.59 -3.96
CA LEU A 115 -0.79 -11.46 -5.12
C LEU A 115 -0.85 -10.70 -6.44
N VAL A 116 -1.89 -9.89 -6.64
CA VAL A 116 -2.07 -9.09 -7.86
C VAL A 116 -0.94 -8.06 -7.97
N SER A 117 -0.62 -7.35 -6.89
CA SER A 117 0.44 -6.33 -6.88
C SER A 117 1.80 -6.92 -7.22
N GLN A 118 2.15 -8.06 -6.64
CA GLN A 118 3.40 -8.77 -6.95
C GLN A 118 3.44 -9.26 -8.41
N SER A 119 2.32 -9.76 -8.94
CA SER A 119 2.23 -10.19 -10.34
C SER A 119 2.40 -9.03 -11.31
N THR A 120 1.79 -7.87 -11.00
CA THR A 120 1.98 -6.64 -11.78
C THR A 120 3.44 -6.22 -11.79
N TRP A 121 4.13 -6.22 -10.64
CA TRP A 121 5.57 -5.88 -10.62
C TRP A 121 6.43 -6.88 -11.37
N LEU A 122 6.15 -8.18 -11.27
CA LEU A 122 6.86 -9.18 -12.06
C LEU A 122 6.74 -8.88 -13.55
N ARG A 123 5.53 -8.56 -14.01
CA ARG A 123 5.29 -8.16 -15.39
C ARG A 123 6.03 -6.87 -15.76
N GLU A 124 5.99 -5.84 -14.91
CA GLU A 124 6.76 -4.60 -15.13
C GLU A 124 8.26 -4.87 -15.23
N LEU A 125 8.81 -5.75 -14.40
CA LEU A 125 10.23 -6.12 -14.44
C LEU A 125 10.59 -6.89 -15.73
N LEU A 126 9.70 -7.76 -16.20
CA LEU A 126 9.87 -8.47 -17.47
C LEU A 126 9.78 -7.52 -18.67
N ASP A 127 8.84 -6.57 -18.64
CA ASP A 127 8.67 -5.56 -19.69
C ASP A 127 9.82 -4.54 -19.70
N ALA A 128 10.30 -4.11 -18.53
CA ALA A 128 11.47 -3.26 -18.38
C ALA A 128 12.77 -3.97 -18.78
N ARG A 129 12.81 -5.31 -18.62
CA ARG A 129 13.88 -6.17 -19.16
C ARG A 129 13.54 -6.72 -20.55
N ARG A 130 12.96 -5.89 -21.42
CA ARG A 130 12.89 -6.14 -22.87
C ARG A 130 14.27 -6.57 -23.39
N TYR A 131 14.42 -7.89 -23.52
CA TYR A 131 15.22 -8.68 -24.44
C TYR A 131 16.38 -7.92 -25.13
N THR A 132 17.48 -7.73 -24.41
CA THR A 132 18.82 -7.79 -25.00
C THR A 132 19.59 -8.97 -24.40
N SER A 133 18.93 -10.13 -24.37
CA SER A 133 19.70 -11.35 -24.63
C SER A 133 20.14 -11.21 -26.09
N VAL A 134 21.33 -10.63 -26.29
CA VAL A 134 22.12 -10.93 -27.47
C VAL A 134 22.32 -12.43 -27.38
N LEU A 135 21.42 -13.18 -28.04
CA LEU A 135 21.72 -14.51 -28.51
C LEU A 135 22.92 -14.33 -29.43
N GLN A 136 24.13 -14.29 -28.86
CA GLN A 136 25.34 -14.45 -29.63
C GLN A 136 25.21 -15.86 -30.23
N PRO A 137 25.12 -15.99 -31.57
CA PRO A 137 25.28 -17.31 -32.16
C PRO A 137 26.69 -17.79 -31.81
N ILE A 138 26.77 -19.01 -31.29
CA ILE A 138 28.02 -19.77 -31.17
C ILE A 138 28.52 -20.11 -32.58
#